data_AF-A0A9X3SZF0-F1
#
_entry.id   AF-A0A9X3SZF0-F1
#
_cell.length_a   1.000
_cell.length_b   1.000
_cell.length_c   1.000
_cell.angle_alpha   90.00
_cell.angle_beta   90.00
_cell.angle_gamma   90.00
#
_symmetry.space_group_name_H-M   'P 1'
#
loop_
_entity.id
_entity.type
_entity.pdbx_description
1 polymer ?
#
loop_
_entity_poly.entity_id
_entity_poly.type
_entity_poly.pdbx_seq_one_letter_code
_entity_poly.pdbx_strand_id
1 'polypeptide(L)'
;MKERGVTLLELLVTIAIVFVLASVALPLTKHTGKRSQELQLRQKLREMRSAIDKFRQDWSRDGSILTGPLCVKNKLTCKESTGVTGYPKTLETLLGVELSGGKAAISETKPIRRYLRRVPVDPMTGTQEWGLRCYQ
;
A
#
# COMPACT_ATOMS: atom_id res chain seq x y z
N MET A 1 -68.59 -16.43 4.85
CA MET A 1 -67.21 -16.55 5.37
C MET A 1 -67.02 -15.44 6.39
N LYS A 2 -66.67 -15.78 7.63
CA LYS A 2 -66.55 -14.78 8.72
C LYS A 2 -65.09 -14.34 8.76
N GLU A 3 -64.79 -13.18 8.21
CA GLU A 3 -63.46 -12.60 8.30
C GLU A 3 -63.15 -12.31 9.77
N ARG A 4 -62.12 -12.97 10.31
CA ARG A 4 -61.60 -12.67 11.64
C ARG A 4 -60.63 -11.49 11.50
N GLY A 5 -60.98 -10.35 12.08
CA GLY A 5 -60.09 -9.20 12.19
C GLY A 5 -58.92 -9.47 13.14
N VAL A 6 -57.81 -8.78 12.91
CA VAL A 6 -56.62 -8.79 13.78
C VAL A 6 -56.93 -8.14 15.12
N THR A 7 -56.42 -8.74 16.20
CA THR A 7 -56.57 -8.16 17.56
C THR A 7 -55.45 -7.17 17.87
N LEU A 8 -55.73 -6.21 18.75
CA LEU A 8 -54.75 -5.22 19.21
C LEU A 8 -53.52 -5.90 19.87
N LEU A 9 -53.76 -7.02 20.56
CA LEU A 9 -52.71 -7.86 21.15
C LEU A 9 -51.79 -8.47 20.10
N GLU A 10 -52.36 -9.01 19.03
CA GLU A 10 -51.62 -9.65 17.94
C GLU A 10 -50.75 -8.63 17.17
N LEU A 11 -51.26 -7.41 16.99
CA LEU A 11 -50.48 -6.29 16.45
C LEU A 11 -49.31 -5.90 17.39
N LEU A 12 -49.54 -5.86 18.70
CA LEU A 12 -48.50 -5.55 19.69
C LEU A 12 -47.40 -6.61 19.71
N VAL A 13 -47.76 -7.89 19.68
CA VAL A 13 -46.81 -9.00 19.68
C VAL A 13 -45.98 -9.00 18.40
N THR A 14 -46.62 -8.82 17.24
CA THR A 14 -45.90 -8.77 15.95
C THR A 14 -44.94 -7.58 15.87
N ILE A 15 -45.34 -6.39 16.30
CA ILE A 15 -44.47 -5.21 16.36
C ILE A 15 -43.30 -5.43 17.35
N ALA A 16 -43.56 -6.04 18.50
CA ALA A 16 -42.50 -6.36 19.48
C ALA A 16 -41.47 -7.34 18.90
N ILE A 17 -41.91 -8.38 18.20
CA ILE A 17 -41.03 -9.34 17.51
C ILE A 17 -40.20 -8.64 16.42
N VAL A 18 -40.82 -7.75 15.63
CA VAL A 18 -40.13 -6.96 14.61
C VAL A 18 -39.06 -6.05 15.21
N PHE A 19 -39.33 -5.39 16.34
CA PHE A 19 -38.33 -4.56 17.04
C PHE A 19 -37.13 -5.37 17.53
N VAL A 20 -37.37 -6.54 18.12
CA VAL A 20 -36.29 -7.44 18.57
C VAL A 20 -35.42 -7.87 17.40
N LEU A 21 -36.03 -8.31 16.29
CA LEU A 21 -35.29 -8.71 15.09
C LEU A 21 -34.51 -7.55 14.46
N ALA A 22 -35.10 -6.35 14.41
CA ALA A 22 -34.43 -5.15 13.90
C ALA A 22 -33.20 -4.79 14.75
N SER A 23 -33.28 -4.92 16.08
CA SER A 23 -32.14 -4.64 16.97
C SER A 23 -30.93 -5.55 16.74
N VAL A 24 -31.18 -6.82 16.39
CA VAL A 24 -30.14 -7.83 16.16
C VAL A 24 -29.54 -7.74 14.75
N ALA A 25 -30.27 -7.19 13.77
CA ALA A 25 -29.82 -7.09 12.38
C ALA A 25 -28.78 -5.97 12.12
N LEU A 26 -28.75 -4.93 12.95
CA LEU A 26 -27.92 -3.72 12.73
C LEU A 26 -26.39 -3.82 13.00
N PRO A 27 -25.86 -4.65 13.93
CA PRO A 27 -24.44 -4.56 14.34
C PRO A 27 -23.45 -5.07 13.28
N LEU A 28 -23.90 -5.66 12.17
CA LEU A 28 -23.02 -6.24 11.14
C LEU A 28 -22.34 -5.21 10.24
N THR A 29 -22.79 -3.95 10.23
CA THR A 29 -22.31 -2.94 9.26
C THR A 29 -21.13 -2.10 9.75
N LYS A 30 -20.90 -2.04 11.08
CA LYS A 30 -19.91 -1.11 11.66
C LYS A 30 -18.46 -1.47 11.36
N HIS A 31 -18.18 -2.71 10.93
CA HIS A 31 -16.81 -3.18 10.67
C HIS A 31 -16.42 -3.23 9.19
N THR A 32 -17.35 -3.00 8.26
CA THR A 32 -17.07 -3.11 6.81
C THR A 32 -16.10 -2.02 6.33
N GLY A 33 -16.21 -0.80 6.87
CA GLY A 33 -15.31 0.31 6.51
C GLY A 33 -13.86 0.09 6.97
N LYS A 34 -13.65 -0.40 8.19
CA LYS A 34 -12.31 -0.74 8.67
C LYS A 34 -11.70 -1.89 7.88
N ARG A 35 -12.49 -2.93 7.59
CA ARG A 35 -12.04 -4.08 6.80
C ARG A 35 -11.60 -3.70 5.39
N SER A 36 -12.30 -2.77 4.74
CA SER A 36 -11.91 -2.30 3.40
C SER A 36 -10.62 -1.47 3.44
N GLN A 37 -10.44 -0.61 4.45
CA GLN A 37 -9.19 0.15 4.65
C GLN A 37 -8.00 -0.78 4.95
N GLU A 38 -8.18 -1.82 5.77
CA GLU A 38 -7.13 -2.82 6.03
C GLU A 38 -6.73 -3.61 4.78
N LEU A 39 -7.70 -3.97 3.94
CA LEU A 39 -7.43 -4.63 2.65
C LEU A 39 -6.61 -3.73 1.73
N GLN A 40 -6.98 -2.45 1.62
CA GLN A 40 -6.22 -1.47 0.84
C GLN A 40 -4.82 -1.29 1.42
N LEU A 41 -4.68 -1.21 2.74
CA LEU A 41 -3.38 -1.08 3.41
C LEU A 41 -2.45 -2.23 3.05
N ARG A 42 -2.93 -3.48 3.17
CA ARG A 42 -2.17 -4.67 2.82
C ARG A 42 -1.80 -4.71 1.33
N GLN A 43 -2.64 -4.17 0.46
CA GLN A 43 -2.32 -4.06 -0.97
C GLN A 43 -1.21 -3.03 -1.21
N LYS A 44 -1.29 -1.84 -0.60
CA LYS A 44 -0.27 -0.80 -0.71
C LYS A 44 1.08 -1.21 -0.13
N LEU A 45 1.09 -1.89 1.02
CA LEU A 45 2.31 -2.43 1.61
C LEU A 45 2.97 -3.49 0.71
N ARG A 46 2.19 -4.37 0.08
CA ARG A 46 2.71 -5.35 -0.90
C ARG A 46 3.29 -4.67 -2.14
N GLU A 47 2.62 -3.63 -2.65
CA GLU A 47 3.12 -2.81 -3.76
C GLU A 47 4.50 -2.23 -3.45
N MET A 48 4.65 -1.55 -2.30
CA MET A 48 5.93 -0.96 -1.88
C MET A 48 7.01 -2.02 -1.64
N ARG A 49 6.67 -3.13 -0.96
CA ARG A 49 7.61 -4.23 -0.73
C ARG A 49 8.12 -4.80 -2.05
N SER A 50 7.24 -5.03 -3.01
CA SER A 50 7.63 -5.53 -4.33
C SER A 50 8.54 -4.55 -5.08
N ALA A 51 8.35 -3.24 -4.91
CA ALA A 51 9.21 -2.22 -5.51
C ALA A 51 10.60 -2.19 -4.85
N ILE A 52 10.66 -2.30 -3.52
CA ILE A 52 11.92 -2.41 -2.76
C ILE A 52 12.67 -3.69 -3.16
N ASP A 53 11.97 -4.82 -3.28
CA ASP A 53 12.58 -6.09 -3.67
C ASP A 53 13.12 -6.04 -5.11
N LYS A 54 12.39 -5.40 -6.04
CA LYS A 54 12.89 -5.16 -7.41
C LYS A 54 14.12 -4.25 -7.42
N PHE A 55 14.12 -3.19 -6.63
CA PHE A 55 15.28 -2.32 -6.47
C PHE A 55 16.50 -3.11 -6.00
N ARG A 56 16.31 -3.96 -4.97
CA ARG A 56 17.37 -4.81 -4.42
C ARG A 56 17.84 -5.87 -5.41
N GLN A 57 16.94 -6.44 -6.19
CA GLN A 57 17.26 -7.42 -7.24
C GLN A 57 18.07 -6.78 -8.36
N ASP A 58 17.66 -5.62 -8.86
CA ASP A 58 18.41 -4.86 -9.86
C ASP A 58 19.79 -4.53 -9.28
N TRP A 59 19.88 -3.94 -8.08
CA TRP A 59 21.15 -3.69 -7.38
C TRP A 59 22.08 -4.91 -7.32
N SER A 60 21.53 -6.11 -7.09
CA SER A 60 22.29 -7.36 -6.94
C SER A 60 22.70 -7.98 -8.26
N ARG A 61 21.81 -7.98 -9.27
CA ARG A 61 22.04 -8.55 -10.61
C ARG A 61 23.01 -7.72 -11.40
N ASP A 62 22.81 -6.41 -11.31
CA ASP A 62 23.49 -5.44 -12.12
C ASP A 62 24.82 -4.99 -11.54
N GLY A 63 25.36 -5.83 -10.65
CA GLY A 63 26.72 -5.92 -10.12
C GLY A 63 27.86 -5.48 -11.03
N SER A 64 27.62 -5.32 -12.33
CA SER A 64 28.51 -4.69 -13.31
C SER A 64 27.86 -3.79 -14.39
N ILE A 65 26.52 -3.71 -14.58
CA ILE A 65 25.90 -3.07 -15.78
C ILE A 65 24.76 -2.06 -15.47
N LEU A 66 24.00 -2.24 -14.40
CA LEU A 66 23.13 -1.21 -13.76
C LEU A 66 23.61 -0.90 -12.32
N THR A 67 24.93 -1.01 -12.11
CA THR A 67 25.64 -0.79 -10.85
C THR A 67 25.14 -1.69 -9.70
N GLY A 68 25.71 -2.86 -9.42
CA GLY A 68 26.96 -2.89 -8.72
C GLY A 68 28.18 -2.62 -9.58
N PRO A 69 29.29 -2.25 -8.96
CA PRO A 69 29.35 -1.37 -7.81
C PRO A 69 28.63 -0.03 -8.07
N LEU A 70 27.55 0.28 -7.35
CA LEU A 70 27.01 1.66 -7.26
C LEU A 70 28.07 2.65 -6.71
N CYS A 71 29.14 2.14 -6.06
CA CYS A 71 30.11 2.97 -5.34
C CYS A 71 31.59 2.76 -5.76
N VAL A 72 31.91 2.34 -6.99
CA VAL A 72 33.33 2.23 -7.41
C VAL A 72 33.74 3.24 -8.47
N LYS A 73 32.83 3.77 -9.31
CA LYS A 73 33.22 4.69 -10.38
C LYS A 73 32.70 6.12 -10.27
N ASN A 74 31.63 6.40 -9.51
CA ASN A 74 31.28 7.78 -9.15
C ASN A 74 30.74 7.82 -7.71
N LYS A 75 31.60 8.21 -6.77
CA LYS A 75 31.47 7.95 -5.33
C LYS A 75 30.37 8.74 -4.62
N LEU A 76 29.82 9.79 -5.25
CA LEU A 76 28.99 10.79 -4.58
C LEU A 76 27.48 10.47 -4.65
N THR A 77 26.91 10.27 -5.84
CA THR A 77 25.45 10.22 -6.03
C THR A 77 24.80 8.92 -5.54
N CYS A 78 25.54 7.83 -5.52
CA CYS A 78 25.02 6.50 -5.21
C CYS A 78 25.08 6.18 -3.71
N LYS A 79 26.05 6.75 -2.99
CA LYS A 79 26.13 6.71 -1.53
C LYS A 79 24.99 7.50 -0.88
N GLU A 80 24.48 8.53 -1.57
CA GLU A 80 23.38 9.37 -1.07
C GLU A 80 22.04 8.63 -1.11
N SER A 81 21.74 7.91 -2.19
CA SER A 81 20.44 7.24 -2.38
C SER A 81 20.36 5.81 -1.84
N THR A 82 21.47 5.09 -1.71
CA THR A 82 21.50 3.69 -1.27
C THR A 82 22.23 3.45 0.04
N GLY A 83 21.71 2.53 0.86
CA GLY A 83 22.36 2.09 2.10
C GLY A 83 23.46 1.04 1.87
N VAL A 84 24.24 0.75 2.90
CA VAL A 84 25.33 -0.26 2.88
C VAL A 84 24.83 -1.65 2.45
N THR A 85 23.58 -1.95 2.80
CA THR A 85 22.90 -3.20 2.50
C THR A 85 22.17 -3.20 1.16
N GLY A 86 22.36 -2.15 0.33
CA GLY A 86 21.77 -2.00 -1.01
C GLY A 86 20.24 -1.96 -1.05
N TYR A 87 19.64 -1.47 0.02
CA TYR A 87 18.25 -1.03 0.07
C TYR A 87 18.17 0.51 -0.11
N PRO A 88 17.03 1.03 -0.59
CA PRO A 88 16.81 2.48 -0.70
C PRO A 88 16.77 3.13 0.69
N LYS A 89 17.31 4.35 0.83
CA LYS A 89 17.22 5.10 2.09
C LYS A 89 15.85 5.74 2.33
N THR A 90 15.20 6.18 1.25
CA THR A 90 13.87 6.79 1.29
C THR A 90 12.99 6.20 0.19
N LEU A 91 11.68 6.21 0.39
CA LEU A 91 10.73 5.73 -0.63
C LEU A 91 10.77 6.59 -1.91
N GLU A 92 11.19 7.86 -1.79
CA GLU A 92 11.30 8.79 -2.91
C GLU A 92 12.34 8.33 -3.94
N THR A 93 13.41 7.63 -3.52
CA THR A 93 14.41 7.12 -4.47
C THR A 93 13.81 6.07 -5.42
N LEU A 94 12.68 5.44 -5.06
CA LEU A 94 12.00 4.47 -5.92
C LEU A 94 11.21 5.13 -7.06
N LEU A 95 10.98 6.45 -7.00
CA LEU A 95 10.29 7.19 -8.04
C LEU A 95 11.15 7.41 -9.29
N GLY A 96 12.47 7.44 -9.13
CA GLY A 96 13.38 7.61 -10.24
C GLY A 96 14.84 7.48 -9.82
N VAL A 97 15.56 6.59 -10.48
CA VAL A 97 17.02 6.48 -10.39
C VAL A 97 17.60 6.67 -11.77
N GLU A 98 18.57 7.58 -11.88
CA GLU A 98 19.35 7.75 -13.11
C GLU A 98 20.27 6.55 -13.31
N LEU A 99 20.18 5.91 -14.48
CA LEU A 99 21.10 4.82 -14.83
C LEU A 99 22.43 5.41 -15.31
N SER A 100 23.54 5.02 -14.67
CA SER A 100 24.89 5.41 -15.09
C SER A 100 25.61 4.20 -15.69
N GLY A 101 25.58 4.07 -17.03
CA GLY A 101 26.26 3.00 -17.76
C GLY A 101 26.65 3.42 -19.18
N GLY A 102 27.49 2.63 -19.87
CA GLY A 102 28.04 2.98 -21.19
C GLY A 102 27.02 3.23 -22.31
N LYS A 103 25.75 2.87 -22.11
CA LYS A 103 24.63 3.20 -23.02
C LYS A 103 24.03 4.60 -22.80
N ALA A 104 24.38 5.28 -21.70
CA ALA A 104 24.04 6.68 -21.46
C ALA A 104 24.92 7.67 -22.25
N ALA A 105 25.94 7.18 -22.96
CA ALA A 105 26.80 8.01 -23.80
C ALA A 105 26.23 8.26 -25.22
N ILE A 106 25.13 7.58 -25.60
CA ILE A 106 24.56 7.66 -26.96
C ILE A 106 23.34 8.60 -27.01
N SER A 107 22.74 8.91 -25.87
CA SER A 107 21.59 9.82 -25.77
C SER A 107 21.85 10.84 -24.68
N GLU A 108 21.69 12.13 -25.00
CA GLU A 108 21.83 13.26 -24.05
C GLU A 108 20.88 13.13 -22.84
N THR A 109 19.84 12.29 -22.94
CA THR A 109 18.91 12.01 -21.84
C THR A 109 19.29 10.71 -21.12
N LYS A 110 19.75 10.84 -19.88
CA LYS A 110 19.98 9.67 -19.00
C LYS A 110 18.66 8.91 -18.79
N PRO A 111 18.60 7.60 -19.07
CA PRO A 111 17.37 6.85 -18.84
C PRO A 111 17.08 6.73 -17.35
N ILE A 112 15.91 7.24 -16.92
CA ILE A 112 15.43 7.15 -15.54
C ILE A 112 14.70 5.83 -15.35
N ARG A 113 15.20 4.98 -14.45
CA ARG A 113 14.51 3.75 -14.02
C ARG A 113 13.56 4.08 -12.88
N ARG A 114 12.27 3.72 -13.02
CA ARG A 114 11.24 3.93 -12.00
C ARG A 114 10.75 2.59 -11.46
N TYR A 115 10.72 2.45 -10.14
CA TYR A 115 10.20 1.27 -9.44
C TYR A 115 8.76 1.49 -8.96
N LEU A 116 8.45 2.73 -8.58
CA LEU A 116 7.11 3.20 -8.25
C LEU A 116 6.71 4.34 -9.19
N ARG A 117 5.42 4.40 -9.53
CA ARG A 117 4.85 5.55 -10.25
C ARG A 117 4.63 6.74 -9.32
N ARG A 118 4.24 6.45 -8.07
CA ARG A 118 4.01 7.40 -6.98
C ARG A 118 4.12 6.65 -5.65
N VAL A 119 4.42 7.37 -4.57
CA VAL A 119 4.30 6.80 -3.23
C VAL A 119 2.80 6.63 -2.92
N PRO A 120 2.34 5.41 -2.56
CA PRO A 120 0.94 5.20 -2.21
C PRO A 120 0.61 5.94 -0.91
N VAL A 121 -0.63 6.43 -0.81
CA VAL A 121 -1.17 7.05 0.40
C VAL A 121 -1.57 5.95 1.38
N ASP A 122 -1.27 6.12 2.66
CA ASP A 122 -1.75 5.24 3.73
C ASP A 122 -3.28 5.41 3.89
N PRO A 123 -4.09 4.36 3.66
CA PRO A 123 -5.55 4.46 3.75
C PRO A 123 -6.07 4.65 5.19
N MET A 124 -5.22 4.52 6.21
CA MET A 124 -5.57 4.77 7.62
C MET A 124 -5.37 6.22 8.04
N THR A 125 -4.46 6.96 7.41
CA THR A 125 -4.10 8.35 7.78
C THR A 125 -4.39 9.37 6.68
N GLY A 126 -4.48 8.93 5.43
CA GLY A 126 -4.62 9.82 4.29
C GLY A 126 -3.32 10.55 3.90
N THR A 127 -2.18 10.24 4.54
CA THR A 127 -0.88 10.85 4.26
C THR A 127 0.04 9.91 3.47
N GLN A 128 1.06 10.46 2.82
CA GLN A 128 2.11 9.67 2.16
C GLN A 128 3.26 9.30 3.12
N GLU A 129 3.18 9.74 4.37
CA GLU A 129 4.15 9.42 5.41
C GLU A 129 3.86 8.04 6.00
N TRP A 130 4.73 7.08 5.69
CA TRP A 130 4.65 5.71 6.21
C TRP A 130 5.52 5.58 7.47
N GLY A 131 4.87 5.33 8.61
CA GLY A 131 5.53 5.11 9.90
C GLY A 131 5.61 3.63 10.30
N LEU A 132 6.51 3.33 11.24
CA LEU A 132 6.55 2.03 11.91
C LEU A 132 5.37 1.93 12.89
N ARG A 133 4.44 1.02 12.61
CA ARG A 133 3.33 0.68 13.51
C ARG A 133 3.56 -0.71 14.07
N CYS A 134 4.43 -0.83 15.06
CA CYS A 134 4.41 -1.98 15.95
C CYS A 134 3.30 -1.75 16.99
N TYR A 135 2.51 -2.79 17.28
CA TYR A 135 1.77 -2.81 18.54
C TYR A 135 2.80 -2.81 19.67
N GLN A 136 2.66 -1.87 20.59
CA GLN A 136 3.40 -1.85 21.85
C GLN A 136 2.65 -2.65 22.90
#